data_AF-A0A1Q3B0S7-F1
#
_entry.id   AF-A0A1Q3B0S7-F1
#
_cell.length_a   1.000
_cell.length_b   1.000
_cell.length_c   1.000
_cell.angle_alpha   90.00
_cell.angle_beta   90.00
_cell.angle_gamma   90.00
#
_symmetry.space_group_name_H-M   'P 1'
#
loop_
_entity.id
_entity.type
_entity.pdbx_description
1 polymer ?
#
loop_
_entity_poly.entity_id
_entity_poly.type
_entity_poly.pdbx_seq_one_letter_code
_entity_poly.pdbx_strand_id
1 'polypeptide(L)'
;THTFITSFGEISYSLEDVVAQFHLPLFGDENVQSLTASPVENRMNTTLIESLKASNVGSARATFSSWIKYHFDSDVDEKKAVFIAFWLSRYVFLRLLVDGVNKGLIMLAIKISKGDMFPLAPLFVRSWYKRLDLYKKSMEASLE
;
A
#
# COMPACT_ATOMS: atom_id res chain seq x y z
N THR A 1 -24.08 18.28 -17.99
CA THR A 1 -23.37 17.03 -17.61
C THR A 1 -21.96 17.12 -18.15
N HIS A 2 -20.94 16.83 -17.33
CA HIS A 2 -19.52 16.87 -17.72
C HIS A 2 -18.95 15.45 -17.79
N THR A 3 -19.44 14.66 -18.74
CA THR A 3 -18.99 13.28 -18.95
C THR A 3 -18.46 13.13 -20.36
N PHE A 4 -17.24 12.63 -20.51
CA PHE A 4 -16.62 12.34 -21.80
C PHE A 4 -16.66 10.83 -22.06
N ILE A 5 -16.94 10.43 -23.30
CA ILE A 5 -16.76 9.05 -23.78
C ILE A 5 -15.45 9.02 -24.55
N THR A 6 -14.56 8.10 -24.19
CA THR A 6 -13.18 8.04 -24.69
C THR A 6 -12.71 6.59 -24.80
N SER A 7 -11.74 6.33 -25.67
CA SER A 7 -11.13 5.02 -25.84
C SER A 7 -10.20 4.66 -24.67
N PHE A 8 -9.97 3.36 -24.43
CA PHE A 8 -9.06 2.94 -23.37
C PHE A 8 -7.63 3.46 -23.62
N GLY A 9 -7.10 4.26 -22.69
CA GLY A 9 -5.76 4.85 -22.77
C GLY A 9 -5.68 6.25 -23.40
N GLU A 10 -6.77 6.78 -23.93
CA GLU A 10 -6.81 8.15 -24.50
C GLU A 10 -6.78 9.23 -23.40
N ILE A 11 -7.39 8.97 -22.25
CA ILE A 11 -7.21 9.77 -21.03
C ILE A 11 -6.43 8.96 -20.01
N SER A 12 -5.36 9.56 -19.49
CA SER A 12 -4.43 8.93 -18.55
C SER A 12 -4.09 9.88 -17.40
N TYR A 13 -3.75 9.32 -16.23
CA TYR A 13 -3.29 10.12 -15.09
C TYR A 13 -1.79 10.43 -15.25
N SER A 14 -1.43 11.70 -15.33
CA SER A 14 -0.03 12.10 -15.25
C SER A 14 0.50 12.00 -13.82
N LEU A 15 1.82 12.06 -13.66
CA LEU A 15 2.44 12.14 -12.34
C LEU A 15 2.03 13.43 -11.61
N GLU A 16 1.86 14.53 -12.36
CA GLU A 16 1.39 15.81 -11.83
C GLU A 16 -0.03 15.69 -11.26
N ASP A 17 -0.95 15.05 -11.99
CA ASP A 17 -2.31 14.79 -11.52
C ASP A 17 -2.30 13.97 -10.22
N VAL A 18 -1.42 12.97 -10.12
CA VAL A 18 -1.31 12.15 -8.91
C VAL A 18 -0.80 12.95 -7.72
N VAL A 19 0.21 13.80 -7.91
CA VAL A 19 0.74 14.66 -6.84
C VAL A 19 -0.33 15.68 -6.41
N ALA A 20 -0.98 16.35 -7.37
CA ALA A 20 -2.01 17.34 -7.10
C ALA A 20 -3.23 16.74 -6.37
N GLN A 21 -3.70 15.56 -6.78
CA GLN A 21 -4.91 14.94 -6.25
C GLN A 21 -4.68 14.18 -4.93
N PHE A 22 -3.59 13.42 -4.83
CA PHE A 22 -3.36 12.49 -3.72
C PHE A 22 -2.33 12.99 -2.69
N HIS A 23 -1.63 14.08 -2.99
CA HIS A 23 -0.61 14.69 -2.12
C HIS A 23 0.47 13.68 -1.69
N LEU A 24 0.78 12.73 -2.57
CA LEU A 24 1.80 11.72 -2.32
C LEU A 24 3.20 12.33 -2.49
N PRO A 25 4.17 11.95 -1.64
CA PRO A 25 5.56 12.35 -1.81
C PRO A 25 6.11 12.04 -3.21
N LEU A 26 6.60 13.08 -3.89
CA LEU A 26 7.25 12.95 -5.20
C LEU A 26 8.70 12.46 -5.06
N PHE A 27 9.38 12.91 -4.01
CA PHE A 27 10.78 12.62 -3.74
C PHE A 27 10.92 11.66 -2.55
N GLY A 28 12.06 10.98 -2.51
CA GLY A 28 12.49 10.14 -1.39
C GLY A 28 13.84 9.53 -1.73
N ASP A 29 14.73 9.51 -0.75
CA ASP A 29 16.12 9.05 -0.93
C ASP A 29 16.20 7.52 -0.93
N GLU A 30 15.16 6.87 -0.40
CA GLU A 30 15.13 5.43 -0.19
C GLU A 30 14.48 4.68 -1.36
N ASN A 31 15.12 3.58 -1.78
CA ASN A 31 14.61 2.71 -2.83
C ASN A 31 13.81 1.54 -2.24
N VAL A 32 12.52 1.48 -2.58
CA VAL A 32 11.61 0.41 -2.15
C VAL A 32 12.05 -0.99 -2.60
N GLN A 33 12.84 -1.11 -3.67
CA GLN A 33 13.34 -2.41 -4.15
C GLN A 33 14.58 -2.90 -3.41
N SER A 34 15.27 -2.04 -2.65
CA SER A 34 16.50 -2.37 -1.92
C SER A 34 16.42 -1.95 -0.46
N LEU A 35 15.26 -2.18 0.18
CA LEU A 35 15.03 -1.87 1.59
C LEU A 35 16.01 -2.67 2.47
N THR A 36 17.11 -2.05 2.89
CA THR A 36 18.01 -2.61 3.90
C THR A 36 17.38 -2.41 5.27
N ALA A 37 17.08 -3.51 5.95
CA ALA A 37 16.48 -3.50 7.27
C ALA A 37 17.55 -3.73 8.35
N SER A 38 17.63 -2.81 9.29
CA SER A 38 18.39 -2.95 10.53
C SER A 38 17.84 -4.11 11.40
N PRO A 39 18.64 -4.64 12.34
CA PRO A 39 18.17 -5.70 13.24
C PRO A 39 16.91 -5.32 14.02
N VAL A 40 16.76 -4.04 14.38
CA VAL A 40 15.58 -3.52 15.09
C VAL A 40 14.34 -3.52 14.19
N GLU A 41 14.47 -3.06 12.94
CA GLU A 41 13.36 -3.08 11.98
C GLU A 41 12.93 -4.53 11.65
N ASN A 42 13.88 -5.46 11.55
CA ASN A 42 13.58 -6.87 11.31
C ASN A 42 12.79 -7.50 12.47
N ARG A 43 13.15 -7.17 13.72
CA ARG A 43 12.39 -7.62 14.91
C ARG A 43 10.97 -7.08 14.87
N MET A 44 10.82 -5.77 14.67
CA MET A 44 9.51 -5.13 14.58
C MET A 44 8.67 -5.69 13.43
N ASN A 45 9.27 -5.90 12.25
CA ASN A 45 8.59 -6.51 11.11
C ASN A 45 8.09 -7.92 11.43
N THR A 46 8.89 -8.71 12.16
CA THR A 46 8.48 -10.05 12.61
C THR A 46 7.31 -9.97 13.58
N THR A 47 7.39 -9.10 14.60
CA THR A 47 6.31 -8.84 15.56
C THR A 47 5.01 -8.40 14.87
N LEU A 48 5.10 -7.49 13.91
CA LEU A 48 3.94 -7.00 13.17
C LEU A 48 3.33 -8.09 12.27
N ILE A 49 4.13 -8.94 11.64
CA ILE A 49 3.65 -10.09 10.87
C ILE A 49 2.98 -11.13 11.77
N GLU A 50 3.51 -11.37 12.96
CA GLU A 50 2.96 -12.31 13.93
C GLU A 50 1.67 -11.80 14.55
N SER A 51 1.63 -10.54 14.98
CA SER A 51 0.40 -9.90 15.49
C SER A 51 -0.71 -9.88 14.44
N LEU A 52 -0.38 -9.71 13.16
CA LEU A 52 -1.35 -9.80 12.06
C LEU A 52 -1.95 -11.20 11.93
N LYS A 53 -1.20 -12.26 12.26
CA LYS A 53 -1.75 -13.63 12.34
C LYS A 53 -2.59 -13.80 13.59
N ALA A 54 -2.10 -13.29 14.73
CA ALA A 54 -2.76 -13.40 16.03
C ALA A 54 -4.10 -12.64 16.08
N SER A 55 -4.23 -11.52 15.36
CA SER A 55 -5.47 -10.75 15.26
C SER A 55 -6.62 -11.48 14.52
N ASN A 56 -6.39 -12.69 14.01
CA ASN A 56 -7.33 -13.45 13.17
C ASN A 56 -8.16 -14.48 13.94
N VAL A 57 -8.32 -14.33 15.25
CA VAL A 57 -9.10 -15.29 16.05
C VAL A 57 -10.54 -15.37 15.51
N GLY A 58 -10.86 -16.46 14.82
CA GLY A 58 -12.20 -16.77 14.31
C GLY A 58 -12.54 -16.32 12.88
N SER A 59 -11.60 -15.73 12.13
CA SER A 59 -11.83 -15.31 10.73
C SER A 59 -10.74 -15.85 9.80
N ALA A 60 -11.12 -16.35 8.62
CA ALA A 60 -10.19 -16.71 7.56
C ALA A 60 -9.45 -15.49 6.97
N ARG A 61 -9.92 -14.26 7.22
CA ARG A 61 -9.31 -13.00 6.77
C ARG A 61 -8.98 -12.07 7.93
N ALA A 62 -7.74 -11.60 7.94
CA ALA A 62 -7.22 -10.60 8.86
C ALA A 62 -7.74 -9.21 8.55
N THR A 63 -8.87 -8.81 9.13
CA THR A 63 -9.37 -7.46 8.89
C THR A 63 -8.45 -6.43 9.53
N PHE A 64 -8.24 -5.33 8.80
CA PHE A 64 -7.41 -4.23 9.29
C PHE A 64 -7.93 -3.68 10.62
N SER A 65 -9.25 -3.65 10.80
CA SER A 65 -9.92 -3.22 12.02
C SER A 65 -9.52 -4.07 13.24
N SER A 66 -9.43 -5.39 13.08
CA SER A 66 -8.97 -6.29 14.16
C SER A 66 -7.50 -6.05 14.48
N TRP A 67 -6.66 -5.83 13.47
CA TRP A 67 -5.23 -5.60 13.67
C TRP A 67 -4.93 -4.25 14.32
N ILE A 68 -5.65 -3.18 13.95
CA ILE A 68 -5.56 -1.87 14.64
C ILE A 68 -6.01 -2.00 16.09
N LYS A 69 -7.12 -2.71 16.37
CA LYS A 69 -7.59 -2.93 17.74
C LYS A 69 -6.56 -3.68 18.58
N TYR A 70 -5.92 -4.70 18.00
CA TYR A 70 -4.85 -5.45 18.67
C TYR A 70 -3.68 -4.54 19.10
N HIS A 71 -3.36 -3.53 18.28
CA HIS A 71 -2.29 -2.57 18.52
C HIS A 71 -2.73 -1.29 19.23
N PHE A 72 -3.99 -1.17 19.68
CA PHE A 72 -4.49 0.10 20.23
C PHE A 72 -3.74 0.54 21.49
N ASP A 73 -3.24 -0.41 22.27
CA ASP A 73 -2.46 -0.19 23.51
C ASP A 73 -0.95 -0.48 23.37
N SER A 74 -0.46 -0.77 22.16
CA SER A 74 0.97 -1.06 21.94
C SER A 74 1.88 0.18 22.02
N ASP A 75 3.15 0.02 21.68
CA ASP A 75 4.09 1.13 21.60
C ASP A 75 3.71 2.13 20.47
N VAL A 76 4.10 3.39 20.63
CA VAL A 76 3.80 4.46 19.66
C VAL A 76 4.36 4.12 18.27
N ASP A 77 5.55 3.53 18.20
CA ASP A 77 6.17 3.20 16.92
C ASP A 77 5.45 2.05 16.23
N GLU A 78 5.02 1.04 16.99
CA GLU A 78 4.21 -0.08 16.46
C GLU A 78 2.86 0.42 15.92
N LYS A 79 2.16 1.28 16.68
CA LYS A 79 0.90 1.91 16.24
C LYS A 79 1.07 2.68 14.94
N LYS A 80 2.10 3.51 14.84
CA LYS A 80 2.40 4.28 13.62
C LYS A 80 2.64 3.36 12.44
N ALA A 81 3.47 2.33 12.61
CA ALA A 81 3.77 1.37 11.54
C ALA A 81 2.52 0.60 11.09
N VAL A 82 1.66 0.17 12.01
CA VAL A 82 0.38 -0.48 11.69
C VAL A 82 -0.54 0.47 10.92
N PHE A 83 -0.68 1.71 11.38
CA PHE A 83 -1.49 2.71 10.69
C PHE A 83 -0.94 3.03 9.29
N ILE A 84 0.37 3.16 9.12
CA ILE A 84 0.96 3.42 7.79
C ILE A 84 0.78 2.20 6.89
N ALA A 85 0.91 0.98 7.42
CA ALA A 85 0.65 -0.24 6.64
C ALA A 85 -0.81 -0.30 6.14
N PHE A 86 -1.76 0.23 6.92
CA PHE A 86 -3.15 0.42 6.50
C PHE A 86 -3.22 1.33 5.30
N TRP A 87 -2.68 2.52 5.49
CA TRP A 87 -2.83 3.61 4.55
C TRP A 87 -2.18 3.25 3.21
N LEU A 88 -0.99 2.64 3.26
CA LEU A 88 -0.31 2.09 2.09
C LEU A 88 -1.12 1.00 1.39
N SER A 89 -1.71 0.06 2.13
CA SER A 89 -2.47 -1.05 1.53
C SER A 89 -3.81 -0.58 0.94
N ARG A 90 -4.49 0.35 1.61
CA ARG A 90 -5.86 0.76 1.27
C ARG A 90 -5.89 1.88 0.24
N TYR A 91 -5.02 2.88 0.37
CA TYR A 91 -5.09 4.11 -0.41
C TYR A 91 -3.97 4.27 -1.44
N VAL A 92 -2.77 3.73 -1.19
CA VAL A 92 -1.62 3.88 -2.11
C VAL A 92 -1.51 2.69 -3.06
N PHE A 93 -1.09 1.55 -2.54
CA PHE A 93 -0.94 0.32 -3.29
C PHE A 93 -2.22 -0.49 -3.17
N LEU A 94 -3.28 -0.11 -3.91
CA LEU A 94 -4.56 -0.86 -3.91
C LEU A 94 -4.46 -2.28 -4.53
N ARG A 95 -3.49 -3.07 -4.08
CA ARG A 95 -3.42 -4.50 -4.27
C ARG A 95 -4.58 -5.10 -3.49
N LEU A 96 -5.57 -5.56 -4.25
CA LEU A 96 -6.79 -6.22 -3.82
C LEU A 96 -6.56 -7.15 -2.63
N LEU A 97 -6.85 -6.65 -1.44
CA LEU A 97 -7.29 -7.46 -0.33
C LEU A 97 -8.46 -6.70 0.26
N VAL A 98 -9.67 -7.12 -0.10
CA VAL A 98 -10.93 -6.54 0.37
C VAL A 98 -10.91 -6.34 1.90
N ASP A 99 -10.20 -7.22 2.62
CA ASP A 99 -10.04 -7.16 4.07
C ASP A 99 -8.66 -7.68 4.54
N GLY A 100 -7.54 -7.37 3.86
CA GLY A 100 -6.24 -7.97 4.21
C GLY A 100 -5.05 -7.01 4.15
N VAL A 101 -4.08 -7.26 5.02
CA VAL A 101 -2.82 -6.52 5.09
C VAL A 101 -1.78 -7.19 4.20
N ASN A 102 -1.21 -6.44 3.26
CA ASN A 102 -0.10 -6.95 2.47
C ASN A 102 1.18 -6.96 3.34
N LYS A 103 1.64 -8.15 3.72
CA LYS A 103 2.86 -8.34 4.50
C LYS A 103 4.09 -7.69 3.86
N GLY A 104 4.13 -7.60 2.53
CA GLY A 104 5.22 -6.95 1.81
C GLY A 104 5.29 -5.43 2.01
N LEU A 105 4.23 -4.80 2.53
CA LEU A 105 4.19 -3.37 2.83
C LEU A 105 4.56 -3.06 4.29
N ILE A 106 4.66 -4.07 5.17
CA ILE A 106 4.94 -3.86 6.59
C ILE A 106 6.32 -3.24 6.79
N MET A 107 7.36 -3.76 6.13
CA MET A 107 8.70 -3.18 6.20
C MET A 107 8.73 -1.73 5.71
N LEU A 108 8.05 -1.43 4.60
CA LEU A 108 7.94 -0.07 4.09
C LEU A 108 7.24 0.85 5.09
N ALA A 109 6.18 0.37 5.75
CA ALA A 109 5.46 1.12 6.76
C ALA A 109 6.30 1.38 8.01
N ILE A 110 7.12 0.42 8.45
CA ILE A 110 8.07 0.59 9.55
C ILE A 110 9.07 1.71 9.21
N LYS A 111 9.63 1.67 8.01
CA LYS A 111 10.61 2.69 7.57
C LYS A 111 10.00 4.08 7.52
N ILE A 112 8.82 4.23 6.91
CA ILE A 112 8.10 5.50 6.91
C ILE A 112 7.74 5.95 8.33
N SER A 113 7.38 5.04 9.24
CA SER A 113 7.04 5.38 10.63
C SER A 113 8.22 5.96 11.41
N LYS A 114 9.44 5.62 11.00
CA LYS A 114 10.70 6.13 11.56
C LYS A 114 11.19 7.43 10.90
N GLY A 115 10.53 7.86 9.81
CA GLY A 115 10.85 9.09 9.10
C GLY A 115 11.52 8.90 7.74
N ASP A 116 11.75 7.67 7.29
CA ASP A 116 12.32 7.42 5.96
C ASP A 116 11.35 7.92 4.87
N MET A 117 11.86 8.73 3.93
CA MET A 117 11.07 9.28 2.83
C MET A 117 11.18 8.42 1.58
N PHE A 118 10.03 8.07 1.00
CA PHE A 118 9.94 7.28 -0.23
C PHE A 118 9.16 8.06 -1.28
N PRO A 119 9.53 7.95 -2.58
CA PRO A 119 8.78 8.56 -3.67
C PRO A 119 7.48 7.77 -3.92
N LEU A 120 6.46 7.99 -3.09
CA LEU A 120 5.19 7.26 -3.15
C LEU A 120 4.37 7.59 -4.40
N ALA A 121 4.46 8.82 -4.93
CA ALA A 121 3.68 9.21 -6.11
C ALA A 121 4.11 8.43 -7.37
N PRO A 122 5.41 8.34 -7.73
CA PRO A 122 5.86 7.48 -8.82
C PRO A 122 5.51 5.99 -8.63
N LEU A 123 5.59 5.50 -7.39
CA LEU A 123 5.24 4.11 -7.07
C LEU A 123 3.74 3.83 -7.23
N PHE A 124 2.89 4.78 -6.83
CA PHE A 124 1.45 4.73 -7.04
C PHE A 124 1.15 4.64 -8.53
N VAL A 125 1.68 5.58 -9.33
CA VAL A 125 1.50 5.66 -10.78
C VAL A 125 1.89 4.34 -11.46
N ARG A 126 3.06 3.80 -11.13
CA ARG A 126 3.50 2.50 -11.64
C ARG A 126 2.52 1.37 -11.28
N SER A 127 2.03 1.35 -10.04
CA SER A 127 1.08 0.33 -9.58
C SER A 127 -0.29 0.45 -10.24
N TRP A 128 -0.68 1.66 -10.62
CA TRP A 128 -1.93 1.99 -11.30
C TRP A 128 -1.88 1.55 -12.76
N TYR A 129 -0.84 1.95 -13.50
CA TYR A 129 -0.67 1.54 -14.89
C TYR A 129 -0.54 0.03 -15.05
N LYS A 130 0.19 -0.65 -14.15
CA LYS A 130 0.24 -2.12 -14.15
C LYS A 130 -1.15 -2.76 -14.02
N ARG A 131 -2.09 -2.13 -13.33
CA ARG A 131 -3.47 -2.63 -13.20
C ARG A 131 -4.31 -2.32 -14.43
N LEU A 132 -4.13 -1.15 -15.03
CA LEU A 132 -4.74 -0.84 -16.32
C LEU A 132 -4.30 -1.85 -17.39
N ASP A 133 -3.03 -2.22 -17.42
CA ASP A 133 -2.52 -3.24 -18.35
C ASP A 133 -3.18 -4.61 -18.13
N LEU A 134 -3.37 -5.02 -16.88
CA LEU A 134 -4.06 -6.26 -16.54
C LEU A 134 -5.53 -6.22 -16.93
N TYR A 135 -6.19 -5.09 -16.72
CA TYR A 135 -7.59 -4.89 -17.11
C TYR A 135 -7.75 -4.95 -18.61
N LYS A 136 -6.88 -4.27 -19.37
CA LYS A 136 -6.87 -4.33 -20.84
C LYS A 136 -6.73 -5.76 -21.35
N LYS A 137 -5.76 -6.52 -20.82
CA LYS A 137 -5.57 -7.94 -21.18
C LYS A 137 -6.81 -8.78 -20.88
N SER A 138 -7.48 -8.53 -19.75
CA SER A 138 -8.70 -9.24 -19.38
C SER A 138 -9.87 -8.92 -20.31
N MET A 139 -9.97 -7.68 -20.79
CA MET A 139 -10.99 -7.30 -21.79
C MET A 139 -10.74 -7.99 -23.12
N GLU A 140 -9.50 -7.99 -23.59
CA GLU A 140 -9.09 -8.65 -24.84
C GLU A 140 -9.39 -10.16 -24.77
N ALA A 141 -9.03 -10.82 -23.67
CA ALA A 141 -9.32 -12.24 -23.46
C ALA A 141 -10.82 -12.59 -23.32
N SER A 142 -11.69 -11.60 -23.07
CA SER A 142 -13.14 -11.82 -22.99
C SER A 142 -13.85 -11.66 -24.34
N LEU A 143 -13.12 -11.22 -25.37
CA LEU A 143 -13.62 -11.01 -26.73
C LEU A 143 -13.22 -12.16 -27.68
N GLU A 144 -12.31 -13.03 -27.25
CA GLU A 144 -11.91 -14.29 -27.91
C GLU A 144 -12.79 -15.45 -27.43
#